data_AF-A0A920TN78-F1
#
_entry.id   AF-A0A920TN78-F1
#
_cell.length_a   1.000
_cell.length_b   1.000
_cell.length_c   1.000
_cell.angle_alpha   90.00
_cell.angle_beta   90.00
_cell.angle_gamma   90.00
#
_symmetry.space_group_name_H-M   'P 1'
#
loop_
_entity.id
_entity.type
_entity.pdbx_description
1 polymer ?
#
loop_
_entity_poly.entity_id
_entity_poly.type
_entity_poly.pdbx_seq_one_letter_code
_entity_poly.pdbx_strand_id
1 'polypeptide(L)'
;MLELRPFYTRPVVEEQVRSLGARFVQIDIGETEETEQGYAKELSKEQIKMQQEGMKKICSQSDVVITTAQVFGRPAPRIVTKEMIEVMKPGSVIVDMAVGTGGNVEGSRAEESVIQNGVTIVGLSNLPGEVAFDASLVYGNNLFNLIEEYWDSEKKNLILI
;
A
#
# COMPACT_ATOMS: atom_id res chain seq x y z
N MET A 1 -21.43 1.65 10.90
CA MET A 1 -21.03 2.31 9.63
C MET A 1 -19.54 2.06 9.47
N LEU A 2 -19.07 1.68 8.28
CA LEU A 2 -17.64 1.48 8.02
C LEU A 2 -16.96 2.85 7.90
N GLU A 3 -15.84 3.05 8.62
CA GLU A 3 -15.03 4.26 8.55
C GLU A 3 -13.68 3.93 7.91
N LEU A 4 -13.33 4.62 6.81
CA LEU A 4 -12.05 4.48 6.14
C LEU A 4 -11.10 5.58 6.58
N ARG A 5 -9.89 5.18 7.00
CA ARG A 5 -8.84 6.10 7.47
C ARG A 5 -7.50 5.89 6.73
N PRO A 6 -7.39 6.30 5.46
CA PRO A 6 -6.15 6.15 4.70
C PRO A 6 -5.05 7.06 5.25
N PHE A 7 -3.84 6.52 5.34
CA PHE A 7 -2.62 7.27 5.60
C PHE A 7 -1.74 7.27 4.35
N TYR A 8 -1.20 8.43 4.01
CA TYR A 8 -0.27 8.57 2.89
C TYR A 8 0.77 9.64 3.20
N THR A 9 2.02 9.44 2.77
CA THR A 9 3.11 10.39 3.06
C THR A 9 3.02 11.68 2.25
N ARG A 10 2.35 11.67 1.09
CA ARG A 10 2.20 12.85 0.23
C ARG A 10 0.86 13.55 0.52
N PRO A 11 0.87 14.85 0.88
CA PRO A 11 -0.36 15.57 1.23
C PRO A 11 -1.32 15.79 0.05
N VAL A 12 -0.81 15.79 -1.19
CA VAL A 12 -1.63 15.95 -2.41
C VAL A 12 -2.74 14.91 -2.57
N VAL A 13 -2.63 13.76 -1.90
CA VAL A 13 -3.62 12.68 -1.96
C VAL A 13 -4.80 12.93 -1.02
N GLU A 14 -4.71 13.90 -0.12
CA GLU A 14 -5.77 14.20 0.86
C GLU A 14 -7.10 14.57 0.19
N GLU A 15 -7.08 15.38 -0.87
CA GLU A 15 -8.29 15.78 -1.59
C GLU A 15 -8.99 14.56 -2.24
N GLN A 16 -8.21 13.66 -2.82
CA GLN A 16 -8.72 12.42 -3.42
C GLN A 16 -9.32 11.50 -2.36
N VAL A 17 -8.69 11.40 -1.17
CA VAL A 17 -9.22 10.60 -0.06
C VAL A 17 -10.55 11.16 0.44
N ARG A 18 -10.63 12.49 0.58
CA ARG A 18 -11.85 13.17 1.03
C ARG A 18 -12.98 13.07 0.00
N SER A 19 -12.68 13.15 -1.30
CA SER A 19 -13.69 13.02 -2.36
C SER A 19 -14.33 11.63 -2.41
N LEU A 20 -13.61 10.60 -1.95
CA LEU A 20 -14.11 9.23 -1.78
C LEU A 20 -14.86 9.01 -0.44
N GLY A 21 -15.06 10.06 0.37
CA GLY A 21 -15.77 10.00 1.65
C GLY A 21 -14.96 9.41 2.79
N ALA A 22 -13.65 9.23 2.63
CA ALA A 22 -12.76 8.72 3.66
C ALA A 22 -12.13 9.86 4.48
N ARG A 23 -11.69 9.54 5.69
CA ARG A 23 -11.05 10.51 6.60
C ARG A 23 -9.54 10.35 6.50
N PHE A 24 -8.89 11.30 5.82
CA PHE A 24 -7.43 11.29 5.71
C PHE A 24 -6.77 11.36 7.10
N VAL A 25 -5.83 10.45 7.33
CA VAL A 25 -5.03 10.43 8.55
C VAL A 25 -3.86 11.39 8.37
N GLN A 26 -3.84 12.43 9.19
CA GLN A 26 -2.65 13.25 9.39
C GLN A 26 -1.99 12.85 10.71
N ILE A 27 -0.71 12.49 10.63
CA ILE A 27 0.14 12.31 11.82
C ILE A 27 1.07 13.51 11.85
N ASP A 28 0.90 14.35 12.85
CA ASP A 28 1.78 15.50 13.06
C ASP A 28 3.15 15.00 13.52
N ILE A 29 4.15 15.23 12.67
CA ILE A 29 5.56 14.88 12.90
C ILE A 29 6.43 16.14 12.97
N GLY A 30 5.82 17.32 13.17
CA GLY A 30 6.51 18.61 13.13
C GLY A 30 6.87 19.07 11.71
N GLU A 31 7.73 20.09 11.61
CA GLU A 31 8.17 20.64 10.33
C GLU A 31 9.02 19.62 9.54
N THR A 32 8.60 19.33 8.31
CA THR A 32 9.37 18.52 7.36
C THR A 32 10.08 19.45 6.39
N GLU A 33 11.41 19.34 6.28
CA GLU A 33 12.19 20.11 5.31
C GLU A 33 12.13 19.46 3.92
N GLU A 34 11.94 20.28 2.89
CA GLU A 34 12.12 19.87 1.49
C GLU A 34 13.57 20.17 1.05
N THR A 35 14.09 19.34 0.14
CA THR A 35 15.32 19.65 -0.60
C THR A 35 15.04 20.73 -1.64
N GLU A 36 16.07 21.43 -2.13
CA GLU A 36 15.93 22.43 -3.20
C GLU A 36 15.28 21.90 -4.49
N GLN A 37 15.23 20.57 -4.65
CA GLN A 37 14.61 19.87 -5.78
C GLN A 37 13.15 19.45 -5.54
N GLY A 38 12.57 19.80 -4.38
CA GLY A 38 11.18 19.47 -4.02
C GLY A 38 10.96 18.04 -3.51
N TYR A 39 12.04 17.29 -3.20
CA TYR A 39 11.93 16.00 -2.52
C TYR A 39 11.97 16.20 -1.00
N ALA A 40 11.11 15.49 -0.27
CA ALA A 40 11.15 15.46 1.20
C ALA A 40 12.50 14.94 1.71
N LYS A 41 13.13 15.64 2.66
CA LYS A 41 14.31 15.14 3.39
C LYS A 41 13.93 13.93 4.23
N GLU A 42 14.93 13.11 4.52
CA GLU A 42 14.79 11.97 5.44
C GLU A 42 14.37 12.46 6.83
N LEU A 43 13.36 11.82 7.41
CA LEU A 43 12.79 12.20 8.70
C LEU A 43 13.81 11.99 9.83
N SER A 44 13.81 12.88 10.82
CA SER A 44 14.61 12.68 12.04
C SER A 44 14.14 11.44 12.81
N LYS A 45 14.99 10.91 13.71
CA LYS A 45 14.62 9.77 14.56
C LYS A 45 13.38 10.05 15.42
N GLU A 46 13.26 11.28 15.91
CA GLU A 46 12.12 11.76 16.68
C GLU A 46 10.86 11.80 15.81
N GLN A 47 10.97 12.30 14.58
CA GLN A 47 9.84 12.35 13.63
C GLN A 47 9.36 10.96 13.23
N ILE A 48 10.30 10.03 12.97
CA ILE A 48 9.97 8.61 12.71
C ILE A 48 9.25 8.01 13.93
N LYS A 49 9.71 8.32 15.15
CA LYS A 49 9.07 7.82 16.36
C LYS A 49 7.65 8.39 16.53
N MET A 50 7.45 9.68 16.31
CA MET A 50 6.12 10.32 16.33
C MET A 50 5.19 9.70 15.28
N GLN A 51 5.73 9.44 14.09
CA GLN A 51 5.00 8.74 13.03
C GLN A 51 4.57 7.34 13.48
N GLN A 52 5.49 6.57 14.07
CA GLN A 52 5.21 5.22 14.57
C GLN A 52 4.18 5.24 15.71
N GLU A 53 4.26 6.17 16.64
CA GLU A 53 3.29 6.32 17.73
C GLU A 53 1.90 6.69 17.20
N GLY A 54 1.82 7.60 16.22
CA GLY A 54 0.58 7.93 15.52
C GLY A 54 -0.02 6.70 14.82
N MET A 55 0.79 5.96 14.06
CA MET A 55 0.39 4.73 13.39
C MET A 55 -0.09 3.66 14.38
N LYS A 56 0.60 3.49 15.51
CA LYS A 56 0.23 2.55 16.58
C LYS A 56 -1.15 2.87 17.15
N LYS A 57 -1.44 4.15 17.39
CA LYS A 57 -2.76 4.61 17.86
C LYS A 57 -3.88 4.34 16.85
N ILE A 58 -3.59 4.47 15.55
CA ILE A 58 -4.58 4.18 14.51
C ILE A 58 -4.82 2.67 14.39
N CYS A 59 -3.75 1.88 14.41
CA CYS A 59 -3.83 0.41 14.36
C CYS A 59 -4.64 -0.14 15.54
N SER A 60 -4.44 0.37 16.76
CA SER A 60 -5.20 -0.09 17.94
C SER A 60 -6.70 0.15 17.85
N GLN A 61 -7.11 1.12 17.04
CA GLN A 61 -8.51 1.46 16.78
C GLN A 61 -9.07 0.82 15.51
N SER A 62 -8.25 0.05 14.77
CA SER A 62 -8.62 -0.49 13.46
C SER A 62 -9.00 -1.96 13.55
N ASP A 63 -10.15 -2.29 12.96
CA ASP A 63 -10.59 -3.68 12.84
C ASP A 63 -9.96 -4.36 11.61
N VAL A 64 -9.66 -3.58 10.56
CA VAL A 64 -8.93 -4.03 9.35
C VAL A 64 -7.84 -3.02 8.98
N VAL A 65 -6.65 -3.51 8.64
CA VAL A 65 -5.53 -2.71 8.11
C VAL A 65 -5.10 -3.28 6.75
N ILE A 66 -4.95 -2.43 5.74
CA ILE A 66 -4.48 -2.84 4.40
C ILE A 66 -3.21 -2.05 4.08
N THR A 67 -2.12 -2.76 3.77
CA THR A 67 -0.84 -2.13 3.45
C THR A 67 -0.49 -2.36 1.98
N THR A 68 -0.14 -1.27 1.28
CA THR A 68 0.05 -1.26 -0.18
C THR A 68 1.37 -0.63 -0.61
N ALA A 69 2.28 -0.32 0.33
CA ALA A 69 3.49 0.42 0.03
C ALA A 69 4.51 -0.49 -0.68
N GLN A 70 4.77 -0.19 -1.95
CA GLN A 70 5.79 -0.86 -2.75
C GLN A 70 6.76 0.17 -3.36
N VAL A 71 8.03 -0.21 -3.46
CA VAL A 71 9.07 0.60 -4.09
C VAL A 71 9.70 -0.24 -5.19
N PHE A 72 9.69 0.27 -6.43
CA PHE A 72 10.22 -0.46 -7.57
C PHE A 72 11.71 -0.77 -7.38
N GLY A 73 12.10 -2.03 -7.59
CA GLY A 73 13.49 -2.49 -7.48
C GLY A 73 14.05 -2.54 -6.05
N ARG A 74 13.23 -2.34 -5.01
CA ARG A 74 13.65 -2.44 -3.60
C ARG A 74 12.67 -3.31 -2.80
N PRO A 75 13.14 -3.93 -1.70
CA PRO A 75 12.23 -4.60 -0.78
C PRO A 75 11.17 -3.65 -0.24
N ALA A 76 9.97 -4.18 0.01
CA ALA A 76 8.89 -3.43 0.63
C ALA A 76 9.33 -2.89 2.00
N PRO A 77 9.03 -1.61 2.33
CA PRO A 77 9.39 -1.06 3.64
C PRO A 77 8.55 -1.73 4.73
N ARG A 78 9.18 -2.06 5.86
CA ARG A 78 8.46 -2.48 7.07
C ARG A 78 7.78 -1.26 7.69
N ILE A 79 6.45 -1.28 7.77
CA ILE A 79 5.62 -0.17 8.27
C ILE A 79 4.88 -0.60 9.53
N VAL A 80 4.20 -1.75 9.48
CA VAL A 80 3.43 -2.27 10.62
C VAL A 80 4.32 -3.20 11.43
N THR A 81 4.75 -2.73 12.60
CA THR A 81 5.64 -3.48 13.50
C THR A 81 4.86 -4.44 14.39
N LYS A 82 5.55 -5.40 14.99
CA LYS A 82 4.96 -6.32 15.98
C LYS A 82 4.22 -5.59 17.11
N GLU A 83 4.78 -4.50 17.63
CA GLU A 83 4.14 -3.70 18.68
C GLU A 83 2.83 -3.05 18.24
N MET A 84 2.72 -2.69 16.95
CA MET A 84 1.46 -2.15 16.41
C MET A 84 0.40 -3.24 16.30
N ILE A 85 0.80 -4.46 15.93
CA ILE A 85 -0.09 -5.63 15.85
C ILE A 85 -0.58 -6.01 17.26
N GLU A 86 0.28 -5.95 18.27
CA GLU A 86 -0.05 -6.32 19.65
C GLU A 86 -1.13 -5.43 20.29
N VAL A 87 -1.23 -4.17 19.87
CA VAL A 87 -2.25 -3.24 20.39
C VAL A 87 -3.58 -3.30 19.61
N MET A 88 -3.65 -4.05 18.52
CA MET A 88 -4.90 -4.27 17.80
C MET A 88 -5.84 -5.17 18.60
N LYS A 89 -7.14 -5.06 18.32
CA LYS A 89 -8.14 -5.94 18.94
C LYS A 89 -7.97 -7.38 18.42
N PRO A 90 -8.06 -8.41 19.27
CA PRO A 90 -8.18 -9.78 18.78
C PRO A 90 -9.39 -9.93 17.85
N GLY A 91 -9.20 -10.67 16.75
CA GLY A 91 -10.17 -10.78 15.66
C GLY A 91 -9.96 -9.78 14.52
N SER A 92 -9.10 -8.77 14.70
CA SER A 92 -8.73 -7.87 13.61
C SER A 92 -7.98 -8.60 12.48
N VAL A 93 -7.99 -8.00 11.29
CA VAL A 93 -7.32 -8.53 10.10
C VAL A 93 -6.36 -7.51 9.52
N ILE A 94 -5.19 -7.98 9.08
CA ILE A 94 -4.23 -7.20 8.29
C ILE A 94 -4.07 -7.87 6.93
N VAL A 95 -4.16 -7.10 5.85
CA VAL A 95 -3.90 -7.57 4.48
C VAL A 95 -2.63 -6.90 3.97
N ASP A 96 -1.57 -7.69 3.79
CA ASP A 96 -0.28 -7.20 3.31
C ASP A 96 -0.13 -7.43 1.80
N MET A 97 -0.49 -6.42 1.01
CA MET A 97 -0.42 -6.49 -0.46
C MET A 97 1.02 -6.39 -1.00
N ALA A 98 2.02 -6.17 -0.14
CA ALA A 98 3.43 -6.07 -0.51
C ALA A 98 4.26 -7.29 -0.09
N VAL A 99 3.60 -8.36 0.38
CA VAL A 99 4.27 -9.56 0.92
C VAL A 99 5.26 -10.20 -0.06
N GLY A 100 4.96 -10.19 -1.36
CA GLY A 100 5.81 -10.79 -2.41
C GLY A 100 7.17 -10.11 -2.58
N THR A 101 7.35 -8.89 -2.09
CA THR A 101 8.61 -8.12 -2.16
C THR A 101 9.21 -7.83 -0.78
N GLY A 102 8.77 -8.55 0.26
CA GLY A 102 9.29 -8.44 1.63
C GLY A 102 8.21 -8.12 2.68
N GLY A 103 7.07 -7.59 2.26
CA GLY A 103 5.91 -7.31 3.11
C GLY A 103 6.04 -6.05 3.97
N ASN A 104 4.95 -5.28 4.06
CA ASN A 104 4.90 -4.12 4.95
C ASN A 104 4.68 -4.49 6.42
N VAL A 105 4.26 -5.73 6.68
CA VAL A 105 3.79 -6.15 8.01
C VAL A 105 4.75 -7.18 8.60
N GLU A 106 5.27 -6.90 9.79
CA GLU A 106 6.13 -7.82 10.52
C GLU A 106 5.40 -9.15 10.80
N GLY A 107 6.05 -10.27 10.49
CA GLY A 107 5.46 -11.61 10.61
C GLY A 107 4.66 -12.08 9.40
N SER A 108 4.36 -11.20 8.43
CA SER A 108 3.71 -11.57 7.17
C SER A 108 4.54 -12.59 6.37
N ARG A 109 3.85 -13.53 5.73
CA ARG A 109 4.43 -14.63 4.93
C ARG A 109 3.68 -14.77 3.62
N ALA A 110 4.42 -14.89 2.52
CA ALA A 110 3.82 -15.01 1.19
C ALA A 110 3.03 -16.31 1.07
N GLU A 111 1.85 -16.21 0.47
CA GLU A 111 0.87 -17.28 0.26
C GLU A 111 0.35 -17.93 1.54
N GLU A 112 0.49 -17.25 2.68
CA GLU A 112 0.03 -17.76 3.98
C GLU A 112 -0.84 -16.73 4.71
N SER A 113 -1.74 -17.24 5.56
CA SER A 113 -2.41 -16.44 6.59
C SER A 113 -1.90 -16.87 7.95
N VAL A 114 -1.27 -15.96 8.68
CA VAL A 114 -0.69 -16.22 10.01
C VAL A 114 -1.49 -15.50 11.08
N ILE A 115 -1.60 -16.10 12.26
CA ILE A 115 -2.27 -15.47 13.40
C ILE A 115 -1.20 -15.03 14.40
N GLN A 116 -1.21 -13.74 14.77
CA GLN A 116 -0.30 -13.16 15.76
C GLN A 116 -1.11 -12.32 16.74
N ASN A 117 -1.02 -12.63 18.04
CA ASN A 117 -1.77 -11.94 19.10
C ASN A 117 -3.29 -11.86 18.83
N GLY A 118 -3.87 -12.90 18.23
CA GLY A 118 -5.28 -12.93 17.84
C GLY A 118 -5.64 -12.09 16.61
N VAL A 119 -4.68 -11.45 15.95
CA VAL A 119 -4.84 -10.74 14.68
C VAL A 119 -4.46 -11.66 13.53
N THR A 120 -5.29 -11.72 12.48
CA THR A 120 -4.98 -12.50 11.28
C THR A 120 -4.23 -11.63 10.27
N ILE A 121 -3.06 -12.06 9.82
CA ILE A 121 -2.24 -11.38 8.81
C ILE A 121 -2.31 -12.21 7.54
N VAL A 122 -2.92 -11.65 6.51
CA VAL A 122 -3.10 -12.24 5.19
C VAL A 122 -1.98 -11.76 4.27
N GLY A 123 -1.13 -12.69 3.84
CA GLY A 123 -0.03 -12.43 2.92
C GLY A 123 -0.25 -13.08 1.57
N LEU A 124 -1.25 -12.67 0.80
CA LEU A 124 -1.43 -13.12 -0.59
C LEU A 124 -0.66 -12.22 -1.55
N SER A 125 0.29 -12.77 -2.31
CA SER A 125 1.09 -11.98 -3.25
C SER A 125 0.40 -11.79 -4.61
N ASN A 126 -0.52 -12.69 -4.98
CA ASN A 126 -1.27 -12.65 -6.24
C ASN A 126 -2.77 -12.33 -6.04
N LEU A 127 -3.07 -11.20 -5.41
CA LEU A 127 -4.46 -10.75 -5.26
C LEU A 127 -5.22 -10.56 -6.59
N PRO A 128 -4.60 -10.16 -7.72
CA PRO A 128 -5.28 -10.16 -9.03
C PRO A 128 -5.77 -11.55 -9.45
N GLY A 129 -5.10 -12.62 -9.03
CA GLY A 129 -5.51 -14.00 -9.26
C GLY A 129 -6.85 -14.36 -8.62
N GLU A 130 -7.20 -13.72 -7.50
CA GLU A 130 -8.50 -13.92 -6.81
C GLU A 130 -9.68 -13.30 -7.58
N VAL A 131 -9.39 -12.43 -8.55
CA VAL A 131 -10.36 -11.80 -9.47
C VAL A 131 -9.97 -12.06 -10.92
N ALA A 132 -9.61 -13.31 -11.22
CA ALA A 132 -8.98 -13.71 -12.48
C ALA A 132 -9.73 -13.27 -13.75
N PHE A 133 -11.06 -13.25 -13.75
CA PHE A 133 -11.86 -12.82 -14.90
C PHE A 133 -11.60 -11.35 -15.25
N ASP A 134 -11.82 -10.45 -14.28
CA ASP A 134 -11.65 -9.01 -14.48
C ASP A 134 -10.17 -8.65 -14.69
N ALA A 135 -9.27 -9.29 -13.93
CA ALA A 135 -7.83 -9.11 -14.12
C ALA A 135 -7.38 -9.48 -15.54
N SER A 136 -7.85 -10.61 -16.07
CA SER A 136 -7.53 -11.04 -17.43
C SER A 136 -8.12 -10.09 -18.49
N LEU A 137 -9.34 -9.60 -18.28
CA LEU A 137 -9.98 -8.66 -19.19
C LEU A 137 -9.19 -7.35 -19.29
N VAL A 138 -8.86 -6.74 -18.15
CA VAL A 138 -8.11 -5.48 -18.11
C VAL A 138 -6.68 -5.68 -18.65
N TYR A 139 -6.02 -6.79 -18.31
CA TYR A 139 -4.69 -7.09 -18.83
C TYR A 139 -4.70 -7.31 -20.34
N GLY A 140 -5.69 -8.04 -20.88
CA GLY A 140 -5.86 -8.24 -22.31
C GLY A 140 -6.07 -6.93 -23.06
N ASN A 141 -6.87 -6.01 -22.51
CA ASN A 141 -7.06 -4.67 -23.08
C ASN A 141 -5.75 -3.86 -23.10
N ASN A 142 -4.93 -3.94 -22.05
CA ASN A 142 -3.62 -3.28 -22.04
C ASN A 142 -2.70 -3.81 -23.14
N LEU A 143 -2.67 -5.14 -23.35
CA LEU A 143 -1.89 -5.75 -24.44
C LEU A 143 -2.42 -5.37 -25.81
N PHE A 144 -3.74 -5.35 -25.99
CA PHE A 144 -4.37 -4.91 -27.23
C PHE A 144 -4.00 -3.46 -27.54
N ASN A 145 -4.17 -2.54 -26.60
CA ASN A 145 -3.86 -1.12 -26.79
C ASN A 145 -2.36 -0.91 -27.10
N LEU A 146 -1.47 -1.67 -26.45
CA LEU A 146 -0.04 -1.63 -26.75
C LEU A 146 0.25 -2.06 -28.20
N ILE A 147 -0.40 -3.13 -28.67
CA ILE A 147 -0.24 -3.62 -30.04
C ILE A 147 -0.83 -2.62 -31.03
N GLU A 148 -2.04 -2.12 -30.76
CA GLU A 148 -2.76 -1.17 -31.61
C GLU A 148 -1.94 0.12 -31.83
N GLU A 149 -1.31 0.66 -30.79
CA GLU A 149 -0.45 1.85 -30.87
C GLU A 149 0.72 1.67 -31.85
N TYR A 150 1.29 0.46 -31.93
CA TYR A 150 2.45 0.15 -32.77
C TYR A 150 2.13 -0.62 -34.05
N TRP A 151 0.85 -0.86 -34.36
CA TRP A 151 0.45 -1.66 -35.51
C TRP A 151 0.28 -0.80 -36.79
N ASP A 152 1.05 -1.11 -37.82
CA ASP A 152 0.84 -0.56 -39.16
C ASP A 152 -0.14 -1.45 -39.93
N SER A 153 -1.37 -0.95 -40.12
CA SER A 153 -2.44 -1.68 -40.81
C SER A 153 -2.18 -1.89 -42.31
N GLU A 154 -1.38 -1.04 -42.96
CA GLU A 154 -1.04 -1.15 -44.38
C GLU A 154 0.07 -2.18 -44.58
N LYS A 155 1.13 -2.10 -43.78
CA LYS A 155 2.29 -3.01 -43.86
C LYS A 155 2.09 -4.32 -43.12
N LYS A 156 1.04 -4.44 -42.30
CA LYS A 156 0.71 -5.59 -41.45
C LYS A 156 1.87 -6.01 -40.54
N ASN A 157 2.54 -5.04 -39.92
CA ASN A 157 3.66 -5.28 -39.01
C ASN A 157 3.64 -4.33 -37.82
N LEU A 158 4.39 -4.69 -36.77
CA LEU A 158 4.66 -3.81 -35.64
C LEU A 158 5.81 -2.86 -35.98
N ILE A 159 5.63 -1.58 -35.73
CA ILE A 159 6.67 -0.55 -35.84
C ILE A 159 7.09 -0.17 -34.42
N LEU A 160 8.22 -0.71 -33.97
CA LEU A 160 8.86 -0.29 -32.73
C LEU A 160 9.83 0.86 -33.06
N ILE A 161 9.80 1.92 -32.27
CA ILE A 161 10.70 3.09 -32.39
C ILE A 161 12.13 2.70 -31.99
#